data_AF-A0A7C3LYK1-F1
#
_entry.id   AF-A0A7C3LYK1-F1
#
_cell.length_a   1.000
_cell.length_b   1.000
_cell.length_c   1.000
_cell.angle_alpha   90.00
_cell.angle_beta   90.00
_cell.angle_gamma   90.00
#
_symmetry.space_group_name_H-M   'P 1'
#
loop_
_entity.id
_entity.type
_entity.pdbx_description
1 polymer ?
#
loop_
_entity_poly.entity_id
_entity_poly.type
_entity_poly.pdbx_seq_one_letter_code
_entity_poly.pdbx_strand_id
1 'polypeptide(L)'
;MGPVCCSLCLSMSGNTCLPFKDLLKRLGRCPMGSLTIVSLHRWTEFADVDRVLEQCLSDLGGMERFVRPGQTVVIKPNITANAPASSGGTTHVELVEAIVRQVQRCAPARVIVAEGTQAFGTTLESAFPSGGWREMAARTGVELFNLDVGPHVEVRVENGRYPRSIPFSKLVLDADVLISVPCLKTHLSADYTVALKNHYALTPQWKRSEIHGEYLLEEALVDLNRIRKADLIVVDGWEGAEGIAGGIAFDRPAGARVMIAGTDPVAVDVVSKEIMALTGDTRYLRWAAEDGVGIGDLARIEIRGTSLAECRHPFMTPAQELCLSLPEVTICDQRACSGCRIPALSVLGRLRFQKMLKPLTLVFGDEGESPTVKGQVVVIGDCAQRYAALGLYVPGCPPKVEDILRAVDATGCVCHTCRDTAGRILGQFSGNPAFLAHLRVTASGTQVYAGDQVKRDEWHLELLVGDCMERYARVIMERAAHFGLDAERDIIWLRGCPVEEGAIREALYRLERAAATVVAM
;
A
#
# COMPACT_ATOMS: atom_id res chain seq x y z
N MET A 1 40.14 -29.05 11.14
CA MET A 1 39.81 -28.89 9.71
C MET A 1 39.29 -27.48 9.53
N GLY A 2 40.16 -26.56 9.10
CA GLY A 2 39.86 -25.13 9.04
C GLY A 2 39.06 -24.75 7.79
N PRO A 3 38.32 -23.63 7.82
CA PRO A 3 37.55 -23.19 6.66
C PRO A 3 38.48 -22.57 5.62
N VAL A 4 38.33 -23.06 4.39
CA VAL A 4 39.05 -22.62 3.19
C VAL A 4 38.53 -21.24 2.80
N CYS A 5 39.44 -20.27 2.80
CA CYS A 5 39.24 -18.96 2.21
C CYS A 5 39.26 -19.11 0.67
N CYS A 6 38.12 -18.89 0.01
CA CYS A 6 38.06 -18.86 -1.46
C CYS A 6 37.93 -17.41 -1.93
N SER A 7 39.06 -16.85 -2.31
CA SER A 7 39.21 -15.63 -3.11
C SER A 7 38.88 -15.92 -4.58
N LEU A 8 38.09 -15.08 -5.24
CA LEU A 8 38.19 -14.91 -6.70
C LEU A 8 37.62 -13.59 -7.22
N CYS A 9 38.18 -13.21 -8.37
CA CYS A 9 38.45 -11.85 -8.84
C CYS A 9 37.31 -11.07 -9.48
N LEU A 10 37.54 -9.75 -9.50
CA LEU A 10 36.92 -8.72 -10.30
C LEU A 10 37.03 -9.00 -11.82
N SER A 11 35.95 -8.70 -12.55
CA SER A 11 36.03 -8.21 -13.93
C SER A 11 35.33 -6.86 -14.02
N MET A 12 36.05 -5.84 -14.47
CA MET A 12 35.59 -4.45 -14.55
C MET A 12 34.75 -4.20 -15.81
N SER A 13 33.60 -3.56 -15.64
CA SER A 13 33.09 -2.55 -16.57
C SER A 13 32.23 -1.56 -15.78
N GLY A 14 32.56 -0.27 -15.91
CA GLY A 14 32.24 0.79 -14.96
C GLY A 14 30.76 1.02 -14.63
N ASN A 15 30.49 1.07 -13.33
CA ASN A 15 29.68 2.08 -12.66
C ASN A 15 30.07 2.03 -11.18
N THR A 16 30.35 3.18 -10.59
CA THR A 16 30.87 3.31 -9.22
C THR A 16 29.85 2.81 -8.19
N CYS A 17 29.94 1.52 -7.83
CA CYS A 17 29.40 1.01 -6.57
C CYS A 17 30.30 1.51 -5.43
N LEU A 18 29.75 2.36 -4.56
CA LEU A 18 30.40 2.71 -3.30
C LEU A 18 30.55 1.43 -2.45
N PRO A 19 31.72 1.18 -1.82
CA PRO A 19 31.93 -0.02 -1.02
C PRO A 19 31.09 0.04 0.27
N PHE A 20 30.13 -0.88 0.37
CA PHE A 20 29.17 -1.12 1.45
C PHE A 20 29.77 -1.36 2.87
N LYS A 21 31.10 -1.29 3.02
CA LYS A 21 31.80 -1.65 4.28
C LYS A 21 31.59 -0.63 5.41
N ASP A 22 31.27 0.63 5.11
CA ASP A 22 31.01 1.64 6.14
C ASP A 22 29.54 1.72 6.58
N LEU A 23 28.60 1.15 5.82
CA LEU A 23 27.18 1.08 6.21
C LEU A 23 26.93 -0.01 7.26
N LEU A 24 27.73 -1.08 7.24
CA LEU A 24 27.62 -2.21 8.17
C LEU A 24 28.00 -1.88 9.62
N LYS A 25 28.78 -0.82 9.88
CA LYS A 25 29.12 -0.41 11.25
C LYS A 25 27.95 0.18 12.04
N ARG A 26 26.84 0.55 11.39
CA ARG A 26 25.59 0.98 12.05
C ARG A 26 24.56 -0.14 12.22
N LEU A 27 24.77 -1.31 11.63
CA LEU A 27 23.86 -2.45 11.71
C LEU A 27 24.32 -3.42 12.81
N GLY A 28 24.17 -3.00 14.07
CA GLY A 28 24.28 -3.91 15.19
C GLY A 28 23.16 -4.95 15.12
N ARG A 29 23.52 -6.24 15.03
CA ARG A 29 22.59 -7.32 15.39
C ARG A 29 22.09 -7.04 16.81
N CYS A 30 20.78 -7.01 17.01
CA CYS A 30 20.21 -6.83 18.34
C CYS A 30 20.70 -7.99 19.25
N PRO A 31 21.45 -7.72 20.34
CA PRO A 31 21.89 -8.77 21.24
C PRO A 31 20.68 -9.54 21.78
N MET A 32 20.78 -10.86 21.91
CA MET A 32 19.80 -11.63 22.68
C MET A 32 19.73 -11.04 24.10
N GLY A 33 18.61 -10.40 24.45
CA GLY A 33 18.39 -9.70 25.73
C GLY A 33 18.12 -8.19 25.63
N SER A 34 18.18 -7.57 24.45
CA SER A 34 17.82 -6.15 24.31
C SER A 34 16.31 -5.92 24.53
N LEU A 35 16.00 -4.98 25.42
CA LEU A 35 14.67 -4.37 25.55
C LEU A 35 14.61 -3.11 24.67
N THR A 36 13.44 -2.78 24.15
CA THR A 36 13.19 -1.52 23.44
C THR A 36 12.03 -0.77 24.06
N ILE A 37 12.02 0.55 23.94
CA ILE A 37 10.98 1.41 24.51
C ILE A 37 10.06 1.89 23.39
N VAL A 38 8.76 1.78 23.63
CA VAL A 38 7.73 2.44 22.84
C VAL A 38 6.95 3.36 23.76
N SER A 39 6.95 4.65 23.45
CA SER A 39 6.10 5.63 24.11
C SER A 39 4.70 5.58 23.52
N LEU A 40 3.68 5.58 24.37
CA LEU A 40 2.27 5.54 24.00
C LEU A 40 1.49 6.52 24.87
N HIS A 41 0.83 7.49 24.26
CA HIS A 41 -0.02 8.45 24.99
C HIS A 41 -1.37 8.62 24.31
N ARG A 42 -2.40 8.86 25.13
CA ARG A 42 -3.69 9.35 24.64
C ARG A 42 -3.54 10.78 24.11
N TRP A 43 -4.14 11.02 22.96
CA TRP A 43 -4.23 12.33 22.33
C TRP A 43 -5.71 12.61 22.07
N THR A 44 -6.40 13.16 23.08
CA THR A 44 -7.87 13.33 23.06
C THR A 44 -8.32 14.69 22.54
N GLU A 45 -7.47 15.71 22.64
CA GLU A 45 -7.72 17.06 22.16
C GLU A 45 -6.69 17.43 21.10
N PHE A 46 -7.12 17.83 19.90
CA PHE A 46 -6.19 18.01 18.78
C PHE A 46 -5.17 19.10 19.07
N ALA A 47 -5.61 20.16 19.76
CA ALA A 47 -4.79 21.29 20.20
C ALA A 47 -3.64 20.89 21.14
N ASP A 48 -3.71 19.71 21.78
CA ASP A 48 -2.65 19.22 22.67
C ASP A 48 -1.48 18.55 21.93
N VAL A 49 -1.41 18.66 20.60
CA VAL A 49 -0.38 18.00 19.78
C VAL A 49 1.05 18.24 20.28
N ASP A 50 1.41 19.48 20.62
CA ASP A 50 2.74 19.80 21.15
C ASP A 50 2.98 19.13 22.51
N ARG A 51 1.99 19.18 23.40
CA ARG A 51 2.08 18.60 24.76
C ARG A 51 2.24 17.08 24.70
N VAL A 52 1.43 16.40 23.90
CA VAL A 52 1.48 14.93 23.77
C VAL A 52 2.77 14.48 23.08
N LEU A 53 3.23 15.23 22.07
CA LEU A 53 4.52 15.00 21.44
C LEU A 53 5.68 15.16 22.45
N GLU A 54 5.66 16.22 23.27
CA GLU A 54 6.69 16.44 24.31
C GLU A 54 6.72 15.31 25.34
N GLN A 55 5.56 14.78 25.76
CA GLN A 55 5.48 13.59 26.61
C GLN A 55 6.15 12.39 25.92
N CYS A 56 5.82 12.15 24.65
CA CYS A 56 6.39 11.03 23.91
C CYS A 56 7.91 11.13 23.73
N LEU A 57 8.41 12.33 23.44
CA LEU A 57 9.84 12.57 23.30
C LEU A 57 10.56 12.45 24.65
N SER A 58 9.97 12.95 25.74
CA SER A 58 10.52 12.84 27.09
C SER A 58 10.74 11.37 27.50
N ASP A 59 9.76 10.50 27.23
CA ASP A 59 9.86 9.06 27.51
C ASP A 59 11.02 8.38 26.77
N LEU A 60 11.43 8.94 25.64
CA LEU A 60 12.53 8.46 24.80
C LEU A 60 13.87 9.18 25.09
N GLY A 61 13.88 10.19 25.97
CA GLY A 61 15.06 10.95 26.37
C GLY A 61 15.28 12.27 25.62
N GLY A 62 14.21 12.87 25.10
CA GLY A 62 14.23 14.19 24.45
C GLY A 62 14.59 14.16 22.95
N MET A 63 14.29 15.25 22.24
CA MET A 63 14.64 15.38 20.81
C MET A 63 16.16 15.46 20.60
N GLU A 64 16.88 16.04 21.56
CA GLU A 64 18.34 16.20 21.58
C GLU A 64 19.10 14.87 21.61
N ARG A 65 18.43 13.76 21.98
CA ARG A 65 18.98 12.41 21.83
C ARG A 65 19.18 12.03 20.36
N PHE A 66 18.30 12.52 19.49
CA PHE A 66 18.23 12.16 18.08
C PHE A 66 18.91 13.22 17.20
N VAL A 67 18.65 14.50 17.48
CA VAL A 67 19.12 15.62 16.66
C VAL A 67 20.20 16.40 17.40
N ARG A 68 21.34 16.58 16.74
CA ARG A 68 22.49 17.38 17.21
C ARG A 68 22.64 18.64 16.35
N PRO A 69 23.28 19.70 16.90
CA PRO A 69 23.54 20.91 16.14
C PRO A 69 24.30 20.63 14.84
N GLY A 70 23.87 21.29 13.76
CA GLY A 70 24.52 21.18 12.45
C GLY A 70 24.14 19.95 11.61
N GLN A 71 23.27 19.06 12.09
CA GLN A 71 22.83 17.89 11.32
C GLN A 71 21.80 18.23 10.23
N THR A 72 21.74 17.39 9.20
CA THR A 72 20.63 17.36 8.24
C THR A 72 19.55 16.37 8.70
N VAL A 73 18.34 16.87 8.92
CA VAL A 73 17.19 16.09 9.38
C VAL A 73 16.16 15.95 8.26
N VAL A 74 15.79 14.72 7.94
CA VAL A 74 14.68 14.41 7.02
C VAL A 74 13.49 13.92 7.81
N ILE A 75 12.33 14.55 7.62
CA ILE A 75 11.04 14.17 8.21
C ILE A 75 10.17 13.61 7.09
N LYS A 76 9.75 12.35 7.22
CA LYS A 76 8.95 11.65 6.22
C LYS A 76 7.53 11.40 6.75
N PRO A 77 6.53 12.24 6.39
CA PRO A 77 5.14 11.97 6.72
C PRO A 77 4.61 10.72 5.99
N ASN A 78 3.30 10.50 6.06
CA ASN A 78 2.56 9.63 5.15
C ASN A 78 1.52 10.49 4.43
N ILE A 79 1.67 10.70 3.12
CA ILE A 79 0.69 11.41 2.27
C ILE A 79 0.17 10.43 1.23
N THR A 80 -1.14 10.14 1.25
CA THR A 80 -1.74 9.14 0.34
C THR A 80 -2.99 9.67 -0.34
N ALA A 81 -3.09 9.47 -1.66
CA ALA A 81 -4.28 9.75 -2.48
C ALA A 81 -4.89 11.14 -2.38
N ASN A 82 -4.08 12.14 -2.01
CA ASN A 82 -4.56 13.50 -1.73
C ASN A 82 -5.68 13.49 -0.68
N ALA A 83 -5.78 12.41 0.10
CA ALA A 83 -6.83 12.22 1.06
C ALA A 83 -6.63 13.26 2.17
N PRO A 84 -7.69 13.97 2.59
CA PRO A 84 -7.58 14.92 3.68
C PRO A 84 -7.15 14.19 4.95
N ALA A 85 -6.41 14.86 5.84
CA ALA A 85 -5.96 14.24 7.09
C ALA A 85 -7.12 13.72 7.95
N SER A 86 -8.29 14.37 7.87
CA SER A 86 -9.56 13.95 8.49
C SER A 86 -10.06 12.56 8.07
N SER A 87 -9.56 12.01 6.95
CA SER A 87 -9.86 10.65 6.50
C SER A 87 -8.98 9.57 7.14
N GLY A 88 -7.90 9.98 7.82
CA GLY A 88 -6.87 9.10 8.37
C GLY A 88 -5.90 8.49 7.35
N GLY A 89 -6.04 8.83 6.06
CA GLY A 89 -5.12 8.40 5.01
C GLY A 89 -3.82 9.20 4.90
N THR A 90 -3.78 10.40 5.49
CA THR A 90 -2.66 11.35 5.44
C THR A 90 -2.36 11.87 6.85
N THR A 91 -1.07 12.03 7.16
CA THR A 91 -0.60 12.59 8.45
C THR A 91 -1.09 14.02 8.62
N HIS A 92 -1.47 14.40 9.83
CA HIS A 92 -1.81 15.79 10.16
C HIS A 92 -0.57 16.68 10.05
N VAL A 93 -0.68 17.78 9.31
CA VAL A 93 0.42 18.73 9.11
C VAL A 93 0.83 19.37 10.43
N GLU A 94 -0.11 19.54 11.36
CA GLU A 94 0.09 20.10 12.69
C GLU A 94 1.05 19.26 13.54
N LEU A 95 0.98 17.92 13.43
CA LEU A 95 1.93 17.03 14.09
C LEU A 95 3.33 17.18 13.49
N VAL A 96 3.43 17.26 12.17
CA VAL A 96 4.73 17.48 11.51
C VAL A 96 5.30 18.85 11.86
N GLU A 97 4.47 19.89 11.93
CA GLU A 97 4.89 21.23 12.36
C GLU A 97 5.39 21.22 13.81
N ALA A 98 4.73 20.49 14.71
CA ALA A 98 5.18 20.30 16.08
C ALA A 98 6.55 19.57 16.14
N ILE A 99 6.74 18.53 15.33
CA ILE A 99 8.04 17.84 15.20
C ILE A 99 9.11 18.80 14.68
N VAL A 100 8.81 19.59 13.63
CA VAL A 100 9.72 20.61 13.09
C VAL A 100 10.17 21.59 14.17
N ARG A 101 9.24 22.10 15.00
CA ARG A 101 9.58 22.98 16.13
C ARG A 101 10.55 22.32 17.11
N GLN A 102 10.32 21.07 17.48
CA GLN A 102 11.23 20.33 18.38
C GLN A 102 12.60 20.12 17.75
N VAL A 103 12.64 19.74 16.47
CA VAL A 103 13.89 19.56 15.72
C VAL A 103 14.68 20.87 15.63
N GLN A 104 14.02 22.00 15.34
CA GLN A 104 14.68 23.31 15.22
C GLN A 104 15.30 23.80 16.53
N ARG A 105 14.71 23.46 17.68
CA ARG A 105 15.30 23.75 19.02
C ARG A 105 16.68 23.09 19.21
N CYS A 106 16.98 22.03 18.46
CA CYS A 106 18.28 21.34 18.47
C CYS A 106 19.32 21.98 17.51
N ALA A 107 18.99 23.11 16.87
CA ALA A 107 19.85 23.85 15.95
C ALA A 107 20.46 23.02 14.78
N PRO A 108 19.64 22.25 14.03
CA PRO A 108 20.10 21.52 12.84
C PRO A 108 20.60 22.49 11.76
N ALA A 109 21.46 22.02 10.86
CA ALA A 109 21.86 22.82 9.70
C ALA A 109 20.75 22.89 8.65
N ARG A 110 19.98 21.81 8.51
CA ARG A 110 18.95 21.67 7.47
C ARG A 110 17.82 20.77 7.93
N VAL A 111 16.58 21.16 7.66
CA VAL A 111 15.37 20.37 7.94
C VAL A 111 14.57 20.24 6.66
N ILE A 112 14.24 19.01 6.29
CA ILE A 112 13.59 18.68 5.02
C ILE A 112 12.39 17.79 5.30
N VAL A 113 11.21 18.20 4.88
CA VAL A 113 10.03 17.36 4.86
C VAL A 113 9.93 16.71 3.48
N ALA A 114 10.09 15.40 3.42
CA ALA A 114 10.23 14.67 2.17
C ALA A 114 9.21 13.54 2.05
N GLU A 115 8.55 13.43 0.89
CA GLU A 115 7.60 12.36 0.63
C GLU A 115 7.61 11.94 -0.85
N GLY A 116 7.26 10.69 -1.11
CA GLY A 116 7.04 10.14 -2.44
C GLY A 116 5.57 10.23 -2.82
N THR A 117 5.31 10.54 -4.08
CA THR A 117 3.97 10.68 -4.68
C THR A 117 3.22 9.35 -4.70
N GLN A 118 1.90 9.37 -4.61
CA GLN A 118 1.11 8.17 -4.91
C GLN A 118 0.89 8.00 -6.43
N ALA A 119 0.58 9.10 -7.12
CA ALA A 119 0.46 9.18 -8.58
C ALA A 119 1.82 9.51 -9.20
N PHE A 120 2.08 9.18 -10.46
CA PHE A 120 3.32 9.58 -11.11
C PHE A 120 3.50 11.11 -11.10
N GLY A 121 4.66 11.58 -10.67
CA GLY A 121 5.00 13.00 -10.69
C GLY A 121 6.32 13.30 -9.98
N THR A 122 7.01 14.35 -10.43
CA THR A 122 8.31 14.79 -9.90
C THR A 122 8.27 16.23 -9.39
N THR A 123 7.09 16.85 -9.32
CA THR A 123 6.93 18.22 -8.80
C THR A 123 6.58 18.23 -7.32
N LEU A 124 6.73 19.38 -6.65
CA LEU A 124 6.25 19.52 -5.27
C LEU A 124 4.73 19.42 -5.20
N GLU A 125 4.00 19.89 -6.21
CA GLU A 125 2.54 19.77 -6.30
C GLU A 125 2.10 18.31 -6.34
N SER A 126 2.89 17.43 -6.97
CA SER A 126 2.57 16.00 -7.00
C SER A 126 2.83 15.29 -5.66
N ALA A 127 3.81 15.74 -4.87
CA ALA A 127 4.14 15.16 -3.57
C ALA A 127 3.35 15.78 -2.40
N PHE A 128 3.03 17.07 -2.51
CA PHE A 128 2.31 17.88 -1.53
C PHE A 128 1.10 18.60 -2.18
N PRO A 129 0.12 17.84 -2.72
CA PRO A 129 -0.97 18.40 -3.51
C PRO A 129 -1.97 19.22 -2.72
N SER A 130 -2.15 18.91 -1.43
CA SER A 130 -3.12 19.55 -0.54
C SER A 130 -2.68 19.37 0.92
N GLY A 131 -3.39 19.98 1.88
CA GLY A 131 -3.18 19.73 3.31
C GLY A 131 -2.22 20.70 4.03
N GLY A 132 -1.96 21.89 3.47
CA GLY A 132 -1.27 22.95 4.21
C GLY A 132 0.26 22.81 4.32
N TRP A 133 0.87 21.84 3.63
CA TRP A 133 2.32 21.55 3.73
C TRP A 133 3.20 22.71 3.28
N ARG A 134 2.81 23.41 2.20
CA ARG A 134 3.56 24.54 1.65
C ARG A 134 3.50 25.75 2.57
N GLU A 135 2.34 25.98 3.17
CA GLU A 135 2.10 27.01 4.16
C GLU A 135 2.89 26.73 5.44
N MET A 136 2.92 25.47 5.90
CA MET A 136 3.76 25.05 7.03
C MET A 136 5.25 25.25 6.71
N ALA A 137 5.70 24.86 5.52
CA ALA A 137 7.07 25.09 5.09
C ALA A 137 7.45 26.57 5.06
N ALA A 138 6.55 27.43 4.56
CA ALA A 138 6.75 28.88 4.54
C ALA A 138 6.81 29.49 5.95
N ARG A 139 5.96 29.02 6.89
CA ARG A 139 5.97 29.49 8.29
C ARG A 139 7.22 29.07 9.06
N THR A 140 7.67 27.84 8.83
CA THR A 140 8.76 27.23 9.62
C THR A 140 10.14 27.38 8.96
N GLY A 141 10.19 27.69 7.66
CA GLY A 141 11.44 27.80 6.90
C GLY A 141 12.07 26.46 6.51
N VAL A 142 11.32 25.35 6.57
CA VAL A 142 11.83 24.02 6.16
C VAL A 142 11.68 23.80 4.66
N GLU A 143 12.47 22.88 4.13
CA GLU A 143 12.41 22.50 2.72
C GLU A 143 11.36 21.41 2.49
N LEU A 144 10.60 21.50 1.41
CA LEU A 144 9.79 20.38 0.90
C LEU A 144 10.56 19.65 -0.20
N PHE A 145 10.51 18.32 -0.21
CA PHE A 145 11.21 17.52 -1.21
C PHE A 145 10.34 16.37 -1.73
N ASN A 146 10.25 16.23 -3.05
CA ASN A 146 9.62 15.08 -3.69
C ASN A 146 10.66 13.96 -3.86
N LEU A 147 10.48 12.85 -3.15
CA LEU A 147 11.42 11.73 -3.17
C LEU A 147 11.52 11.05 -4.54
N ASP A 148 10.50 11.14 -5.40
CA ASP A 148 10.51 10.51 -6.72
C ASP A 148 11.41 11.21 -7.74
N VAL A 149 11.83 12.46 -7.47
CA VAL A 149 12.79 13.20 -8.30
C VAL A 149 14.16 12.53 -8.32
N GLY A 150 14.53 11.88 -7.22
CA GLY A 150 15.88 11.37 -7.01
C GLY A 150 16.90 12.46 -6.66
N PRO A 151 18.21 12.16 -6.73
CA PRO A 151 18.78 10.92 -7.25
C PRO A 151 18.49 9.70 -6.36
N HIS A 152 18.46 8.52 -7.00
CA HIS A 152 18.30 7.23 -6.35
C HIS A 152 19.58 6.40 -6.49
N VAL A 153 19.91 5.63 -5.46
CA VAL A 153 21.00 4.65 -5.48
C VAL A 153 20.38 3.25 -5.56
N GLU A 154 20.84 2.43 -6.51
CA GLU A 154 20.45 1.02 -6.57
C GLU A 154 21.09 0.26 -5.41
N VAL A 155 20.27 -0.28 -4.50
CA VAL A 155 20.73 -1.04 -3.35
C VAL A 155 20.27 -2.49 -3.48
N ARG A 156 21.22 -3.42 -3.42
CA ARG A 156 20.93 -4.85 -3.28
C ARG A 156 21.20 -5.26 -1.84
N VAL A 157 20.18 -5.71 -1.14
CA VAL A 157 20.29 -6.20 0.23
C VAL A 157 20.91 -7.60 0.21
N GLU A 158 22.00 -7.79 0.95
CA GLU A 158 22.62 -9.10 1.10
C GLU A 158 21.67 -10.06 1.82
N ASN A 159 21.40 -11.22 1.21
CA ASN A 159 20.33 -12.13 1.66
C ASN A 159 18.99 -11.39 1.84
N GLY A 160 18.67 -10.48 0.91
CA GLY A 160 17.40 -9.76 0.86
C GLY A 160 16.23 -10.70 0.59
N ARG A 161 15.05 -10.34 1.11
CA ARG A 161 13.79 -11.05 0.81
C ARG A 161 13.26 -10.65 -0.56
N TYR A 162 13.48 -9.40 -0.96
CA TYR A 162 13.18 -8.94 -2.31
C TYR A 162 14.27 -9.41 -3.28
N PRO A 163 13.92 -10.04 -4.41
CA PRO A 163 14.90 -10.77 -5.24
C PRO A 163 15.86 -9.86 -6.03
N ARG A 164 15.51 -8.58 -6.19
CA ARG A 164 16.19 -7.63 -7.10
C ARG A 164 16.78 -6.45 -6.31
N SER A 165 17.51 -5.56 -6.99
CA SER A 165 17.89 -4.28 -6.39
C SER A 165 16.67 -3.38 -6.21
N ILE A 166 16.74 -2.51 -5.21
CA ILE A 166 15.72 -1.49 -4.93
C ILE A 166 16.40 -0.12 -5.07
N PRO A 167 15.97 0.74 -6.02
CA PRO A 167 16.36 2.14 -6.02
C PRO A 167 15.90 2.80 -4.73
N PHE A 168 16.82 3.47 -4.04
CA PHE A 168 16.57 4.10 -2.74
C PHE A 168 17.02 5.56 -2.76
N SER A 169 16.25 6.44 -2.11
CA SER A 169 16.53 7.87 -2.09
C SER A 169 17.93 8.18 -1.52
N LYS A 170 18.78 8.83 -2.34
CA LYS A 170 20.10 9.28 -1.88
C LYS A 170 20.00 10.30 -0.75
N LEU A 171 19.01 11.20 -0.81
CA LEU A 171 18.75 12.19 0.23
C LEU A 171 18.62 11.52 1.60
N VAL A 172 17.90 10.41 1.66
CA VAL A 172 17.59 9.71 2.92
C VAL A 172 18.77 8.86 3.40
N LEU A 173 19.59 8.34 2.48
CA LEU A 173 20.86 7.67 2.83
C LEU A 173 21.89 8.66 3.40
N ASP A 174 21.96 9.86 2.83
CA ASP A 174 22.92 10.90 3.23
C ASP A 174 22.47 11.67 4.48
N ALA A 175 21.19 11.61 4.86
CA ALA A 175 20.65 12.31 6.02
C ALA A 175 21.24 11.77 7.34
N ASP A 176 21.61 12.70 8.22
CA ASP A 176 22.10 12.36 9.56
C ASP A 176 21.00 11.73 10.42
N VAL A 177 19.77 12.26 10.30
CA VAL A 177 18.59 11.85 11.05
C VAL A 177 17.40 11.68 10.12
N LEU A 178 16.72 10.53 10.20
CA LEU A 178 15.45 10.24 9.54
C LEU A 178 14.34 10.09 10.59
N ILE A 179 13.36 10.97 10.55
CA ILE A 179 12.14 10.90 11.37
C ILE A 179 10.99 10.42 10.49
N SER A 180 10.32 9.31 10.82
CA SER A 180 9.18 8.79 10.08
C SER A 180 7.86 9.07 10.82
N VAL A 181 6.86 9.60 10.12
CA VAL A 181 5.58 10.02 10.72
C VAL A 181 4.38 9.33 10.05
N PRO A 182 4.20 8.01 10.25
CA PRO A 182 3.12 7.25 9.62
C PRO A 182 1.75 7.51 10.25
N CYS A 183 0.66 7.16 9.55
CA CYS A 183 -0.68 7.07 10.14
C CYS A 183 -0.95 5.66 10.68
N LEU A 184 -1.73 5.54 11.75
CA LEU A 184 -2.22 4.25 12.26
C LEU A 184 -3.39 3.73 11.42
N LYS A 185 -3.17 2.74 10.54
CA LYS A 185 -4.25 2.26 9.66
C LYS A 185 -4.13 0.81 9.20
N THR A 186 -5.28 0.22 8.85
CA THR A 186 -5.34 -1.04 8.09
C THR A 186 -4.93 -0.84 6.63
N HIS A 187 -4.69 -1.92 5.89
CA HIS A 187 -4.37 -1.86 4.46
C HIS A 187 -4.69 -3.15 3.72
N LEU A 188 -5.51 -3.10 2.66
CA LEU A 188 -5.94 -4.31 1.93
C LEU A 188 -4.78 -5.18 1.44
N SER A 189 -3.70 -4.56 0.94
CA SER A 189 -2.52 -5.27 0.40
C SER A 189 -1.36 -5.46 1.38
N ALA A 190 -1.52 -5.11 2.65
CA ALA A 190 -0.48 -5.26 3.66
C ALA A 190 -1.01 -5.66 5.05
N ASP A 191 -2.30 -6.00 5.19
CA ASP A 191 -3.00 -6.18 6.47
C ASP A 191 -3.17 -4.84 7.22
N TYR A 192 -2.05 -4.19 7.56
CA TYR A 192 -2.00 -2.86 8.15
C TYR A 192 -0.77 -2.07 7.69
N THR A 193 -0.66 -0.82 8.13
CA THR A 193 0.40 0.12 7.73
C THR A 193 0.73 1.03 8.89
N VAL A 194 1.99 0.97 9.34
CA VAL A 194 2.57 1.95 10.28
C VAL A 194 4.01 2.24 9.85
N ALA A 195 5.02 1.94 10.65
CA ALA A 195 6.40 2.38 10.49
C ALA A 195 7.10 1.66 9.32
N LEU A 196 7.01 0.33 9.28
CA LEU A 196 7.72 -0.48 8.28
C LEU A 196 7.24 -0.14 6.87
N LYS A 197 5.92 -0.06 6.66
CA LYS A 197 5.36 0.25 5.34
C LYS A 197 5.55 1.72 4.94
N ASN A 198 5.67 2.66 5.88
CA ASN A 198 5.88 4.06 5.52
C ASN A 198 7.17 4.24 4.70
N HIS A 199 8.21 3.45 4.97
CA HIS A 199 9.46 3.44 4.21
C HIS A 199 9.30 3.03 2.74
N TYR A 200 8.13 2.52 2.33
CA TYR A 200 7.86 2.19 0.94
C TYR A 200 8.04 3.37 0.00
N ALA A 201 7.70 4.58 0.42
CA ALA A 201 7.86 5.79 -0.39
C ALA A 201 9.31 6.32 -0.48
N LEU A 202 10.29 5.62 0.11
CA LEU A 202 11.71 5.91 -0.04
C LEU A 202 12.30 5.34 -1.35
N THR A 203 11.53 4.50 -2.04
CA THR A 203 11.81 4.01 -3.40
C THR A 203 10.87 4.70 -4.39
N PRO A 204 11.32 5.01 -5.62
CA PRO A 204 10.56 5.83 -6.56
C PRO A 204 9.25 5.16 -6.99
N GLN A 205 8.28 5.98 -7.37
CA GLN A 205 6.90 5.60 -7.69
C GLN A 205 6.84 4.46 -8.71
N TRP A 206 7.64 4.52 -9.79
CA TRP A 206 7.64 3.49 -10.83
C TRP A 206 8.00 2.11 -10.26
N LYS A 207 8.98 2.06 -9.34
CA LYS A 207 9.38 0.82 -8.68
C LYS A 207 8.32 0.36 -7.67
N ARG A 208 7.68 1.28 -6.95
CA ARG A 208 6.53 0.96 -6.08
C ARG A 208 5.38 0.34 -6.87
N SER A 209 5.12 0.82 -8.09
CA SER A 209 4.10 0.28 -8.98
C SER A 209 4.48 -1.14 -9.47
N GLU A 210 5.74 -1.35 -9.85
CA GLU A 210 6.29 -2.66 -10.23
C GLU A 210 6.15 -3.69 -9.10
N ILE A 211 6.63 -3.35 -7.89
CA ILE A 211 6.57 -4.23 -6.71
C ILE A 211 5.13 -4.62 -6.36
N HIS A 212 4.19 -3.66 -6.43
CA HIS A 212 2.78 -3.95 -6.22
C HIS A 212 2.19 -4.86 -7.29
N GLY A 213 2.56 -4.66 -8.56
CA GLY A 213 2.11 -5.49 -9.68
C GLY A 213 2.62 -6.92 -9.62
N GLU A 214 3.78 -7.14 -8.99
CA GLU A 214 4.36 -8.47 -8.78
C GLU A 214 3.94 -9.14 -7.45
N TYR A 215 3.13 -8.45 -6.63
CA TYR A 215 2.73 -8.89 -5.28
C TYR A 215 3.92 -9.17 -4.34
N LEU A 216 5.04 -8.46 -4.51
CA LEU A 216 6.26 -8.59 -3.69
C LEU A 216 6.41 -7.49 -2.64
N LEU A 217 5.28 -6.90 -2.21
CA LEU A 217 5.28 -5.78 -1.29
C LEU A 217 5.93 -6.12 0.04
N GLU A 218 5.48 -7.22 0.68
CA GLU A 218 5.92 -7.61 2.02
C GLU A 218 7.43 -7.86 2.08
N GLU A 219 7.99 -8.48 1.04
CA GLU A 219 9.42 -8.71 0.86
C GLU A 219 10.19 -7.40 0.75
N ALA A 220 9.70 -6.46 -0.06
CA ALA A 220 10.31 -5.14 -0.21
C ALA A 220 10.26 -4.31 1.08
N LEU A 221 9.18 -4.40 1.87
CA LEU A 221 9.07 -3.66 3.13
C LEU A 221 10.17 -4.05 4.13
N VAL A 222 10.47 -5.34 4.24
CA VAL A 222 11.54 -5.84 5.12
C VAL A 222 12.88 -5.27 4.66
N ASP A 223 13.20 -5.41 3.37
CA ASP A 223 14.49 -4.98 2.83
C ASP A 223 14.69 -3.46 2.85
N LEU A 224 13.65 -2.67 2.59
CA LEU A 224 13.72 -1.20 2.70
C LEU A 224 14.12 -0.74 4.11
N ASN A 225 13.58 -1.38 5.15
CA ASN A 225 13.93 -1.09 6.54
C ASN A 225 15.30 -1.67 6.94
N ARG A 226 15.84 -2.64 6.19
CA ARG A 226 17.24 -3.10 6.33
C ARG A 226 18.23 -2.14 5.68
N ILE A 227 17.84 -1.43 4.63
CA ILE A 227 18.68 -0.41 3.97
C ILE A 227 18.88 0.79 4.89
N ARG A 228 17.80 1.37 5.41
CA ARG A 228 17.84 2.49 6.36
C ARG A 228 16.62 2.43 7.28
N LYS A 229 16.85 2.28 8.58
CA LYS A 229 15.82 2.45 9.61
C LYS A 229 15.64 3.94 9.91
N ALA A 230 14.44 4.35 10.28
CA ALA A 230 14.24 5.65 10.91
C ALA A 230 14.93 5.70 12.28
N ASP A 231 15.46 6.87 12.63
CA ASP A 231 16.07 7.13 13.94
C ASP A 231 15.02 7.47 15.00
N LEU A 232 13.88 8.04 14.55
CA LEU A 232 12.70 8.28 15.36
C LEU A 232 11.45 8.03 14.51
N ILE A 233 10.44 7.40 15.11
CA ILE A 233 9.13 7.18 14.51
C ILE A 233 8.10 7.82 15.42
N VAL A 234 7.18 8.60 14.84
CA VAL A 234 6.04 9.21 15.55
C VAL A 234 4.76 8.89 14.78
N VAL A 235 3.96 7.96 15.29
CA VAL A 235 2.72 7.53 14.66
C VAL A 235 1.61 8.52 14.96
N ASP A 236 0.99 9.04 13.90
CA ASP A 236 -0.26 9.78 13.96
C ASP A 236 -1.44 8.81 14.08
N GLY A 237 -1.94 8.66 15.29
CA GLY A 237 -3.15 7.92 15.60
C GLY A 237 -4.34 8.83 15.92
N TRP A 238 -4.35 10.08 15.47
CA TRP A 238 -5.49 10.98 15.68
C TRP A 238 -6.73 10.43 14.98
N GLU A 239 -6.74 10.47 13.65
CA GLU A 239 -7.77 9.80 12.85
C GLU A 239 -7.38 8.34 12.60
N GLY A 240 -6.35 8.08 11.78
CA GLY A 240 -6.10 6.73 11.27
C GLY A 240 -7.26 6.17 10.44
N ALA A 241 -7.11 5.02 9.81
CA ALA A 241 -8.13 4.46 8.92
C ALA A 241 -8.33 2.95 9.10
N GLU A 242 -9.58 2.52 9.04
CA GLU A 242 -9.98 1.12 9.17
C GLU A 242 -10.67 0.59 7.90
N GLY A 243 -10.90 -0.73 7.85
CA GLY A 243 -11.59 -1.39 6.74
C GLY A 243 -10.73 -1.54 5.49
N ILE A 244 -11.29 -1.26 4.32
CA ILE A 244 -10.56 -1.31 3.04
C ILE A 244 -9.82 0.01 2.82
N ALA A 245 -8.80 0.24 3.66
CA ALA A 245 -7.92 1.39 3.54
C ALA A 245 -6.75 1.13 2.55
N GLY A 246 -6.29 2.20 1.91
CA GLY A 246 -5.20 2.17 0.94
C GLY A 246 -5.65 2.39 -0.51
N GLY A 247 -4.72 2.87 -1.36
CA GLY A 247 -5.10 3.38 -2.67
C GLY A 247 -5.91 4.67 -2.52
N ILE A 248 -7.08 4.76 -3.16
CA ILE A 248 -7.97 5.94 -3.14
C ILE A 248 -9.13 5.84 -2.14
N ALA A 249 -9.20 4.78 -1.33
CA ALA A 249 -10.29 4.54 -0.41
C ALA A 249 -9.90 4.92 1.02
N PHE A 250 -10.46 6.02 1.51
CA PHE A 250 -10.32 6.53 2.87
C PHE A 250 -11.64 7.17 3.32
N ASP A 251 -12.64 6.34 3.57
CA ASP A 251 -14.00 6.73 3.95
C ASP A 251 -14.36 6.30 5.39
N ARG A 252 -13.42 5.66 6.10
CA ARG A 252 -13.60 5.13 7.46
C ARG A 252 -12.47 5.56 8.39
N PRO A 253 -12.48 6.81 8.88
CA PRO A 253 -11.55 7.23 9.91
C PRO A 253 -11.79 6.42 11.19
N ALA A 254 -10.71 5.91 11.80
CA ALA A 254 -10.81 5.02 12.95
C ALA A 254 -10.94 5.76 14.29
N GLY A 255 -10.30 6.92 14.43
CA GLY A 255 -10.36 7.77 15.61
C GLY A 255 -9.77 7.12 16.87
N ALA A 256 -8.62 6.47 16.78
CA ALA A 256 -7.98 5.83 17.94
C ALA A 256 -7.55 6.83 19.03
N ARG A 257 -7.26 8.09 18.63
CA ARG A 257 -6.88 9.21 19.50
C ARG A 257 -5.65 8.87 20.37
N VAL A 258 -4.59 8.41 19.70
CA VAL A 258 -3.30 8.07 20.33
C VAL A 258 -2.13 8.65 19.56
N MET A 259 -1.01 8.85 20.24
CA MET A 259 0.29 9.08 19.65
C MET A 259 1.25 7.99 20.12
N ILE A 260 1.99 7.39 19.18
CA ILE A 260 2.97 6.34 19.47
C ILE A 260 4.32 6.86 19.02
N ALA A 261 5.37 6.70 19.82
CA ALA A 261 6.72 7.05 19.40
C ALA A 261 7.74 5.98 19.78
N GLY A 262 8.75 5.79 18.94
CA GLY A 262 9.81 4.82 19.20
C GLY A 262 10.94 4.88 18.19
N THR A 263 11.95 4.04 18.38
CA THR A 263 13.14 3.96 17.51
C THR A 263 13.27 2.61 16.81
N ASP A 264 12.44 1.63 17.21
CA ASP A 264 12.39 0.30 16.64
C ASP A 264 11.11 0.18 15.79
N PRO A 265 11.21 0.08 14.46
CA PRO A 265 10.04 0.04 13.59
C PRO A 265 9.20 -1.22 13.76
N VAL A 266 9.80 -2.36 14.12
CA VAL A 266 9.06 -3.59 14.36
C VAL A 266 8.28 -3.46 15.66
N ALA A 267 8.91 -2.96 16.72
CA ALA A 267 8.24 -2.78 18.01
C ALA A 267 7.08 -1.77 17.94
N VAL A 268 7.26 -0.66 17.20
CA VAL A 268 6.19 0.30 16.95
C VAL A 268 5.02 -0.35 16.21
N ASP A 269 5.30 -1.16 15.17
CA ASP A 269 4.26 -1.87 14.43
C ASP A 269 3.56 -2.95 15.28
N VAL A 270 4.27 -3.63 16.19
CA VAL A 270 3.68 -4.60 17.14
C VAL A 270 2.72 -3.89 18.09
N VAL A 271 3.15 -2.82 18.76
CA VAL A 271 2.28 -2.03 19.66
C VAL A 271 1.07 -1.48 18.91
N SER A 272 1.28 -0.99 17.68
CA SER A 272 0.20 -0.50 16.82
C SER A 272 -0.81 -1.59 16.46
N LYS A 273 -0.34 -2.80 16.14
CA LYS A 273 -1.18 -3.96 15.83
C LYS A 273 -2.07 -4.35 17.01
N GLU A 274 -1.50 -4.33 18.22
CA GLU A 274 -2.23 -4.60 19.46
C GLU A 274 -3.30 -3.54 19.75
N ILE A 275 -2.98 -2.25 19.55
CA ILE A 275 -3.95 -1.16 19.68
C ILE A 275 -5.13 -1.38 18.73
N MET A 276 -4.86 -1.69 17.46
CA MET A 276 -5.88 -1.98 16.45
C MET A 276 -6.63 -3.31 16.66
N ALA A 277 -6.21 -4.12 17.64
CA ALA A 277 -6.75 -5.44 17.94
C ALA A 277 -6.70 -6.44 16.76
N LEU A 278 -5.67 -6.36 15.91
CA LEU A 278 -5.51 -7.26 14.77
C LEU A 278 -4.83 -8.57 15.19
N THR A 279 -5.40 -9.71 14.81
CA THR A 279 -4.96 -11.03 15.30
C THR A 279 -4.19 -11.87 14.28
N GLY A 280 -4.28 -11.57 12.98
CA GLY A 280 -3.67 -12.41 11.94
C GLY A 280 -2.13 -12.36 11.93
N ASP A 281 -1.48 -13.43 11.47
CA ASP A 281 -0.02 -13.44 11.29
C ASP A 281 0.36 -12.55 10.09
N THR A 282 1.13 -11.50 10.31
CA THR A 282 1.54 -10.54 9.28
C THR A 282 2.99 -10.85 8.91
N ARG A 283 3.20 -11.47 7.75
CA ARG A 283 4.50 -12.03 7.35
C ARG A 283 5.61 -10.99 7.37
N TYR A 284 5.41 -9.79 6.80
CA TYR A 284 6.47 -8.78 6.78
C TYR A 284 6.93 -8.36 8.18
N LEU A 285 6.02 -8.33 9.17
CA LEU A 285 6.36 -7.97 10.56
C LEU A 285 7.24 -9.06 11.19
N ARG A 286 6.79 -10.32 11.06
CA ARG A 286 7.53 -11.48 11.57
C ARG A 286 8.91 -11.61 10.89
N TRP A 287 8.94 -11.48 9.58
CA TRP A 287 10.17 -11.49 8.78
C TRP A 287 11.14 -10.36 9.14
N ALA A 288 10.63 -9.15 9.38
CA ALA A 288 11.44 -8.04 9.86
C ALA A 288 12.07 -8.35 11.23
N ALA A 289 11.33 -8.98 12.14
CA ALA A 289 11.87 -9.43 13.42
C ALA A 289 12.94 -10.53 13.25
N GLU A 290 12.68 -11.56 12.43
CA GLU A 290 13.61 -12.64 12.10
C GLU A 290 14.93 -12.11 11.51
N ASP A 291 14.84 -11.09 10.65
CA ASP A 291 16.00 -10.49 9.97
C ASP A 291 16.74 -9.44 10.84
N GLY A 292 16.32 -9.25 12.09
CA GLY A 292 16.96 -8.32 13.02
C GLY A 292 16.69 -6.84 12.72
N VAL A 293 15.60 -6.52 12.01
CA VAL A 293 15.14 -5.15 11.81
C VAL A 293 14.67 -4.54 13.13
N GLY A 294 14.11 -5.34 14.02
CA GLY A 294 13.63 -4.87 15.31
C GLY A 294 13.05 -5.99 16.17
N ILE A 295 12.43 -5.61 17.30
CA ILE A 295 11.88 -6.53 18.28
C ILE A 295 10.40 -6.81 18.00
N GLY A 296 10.09 -8.05 17.61
CA GLY A 296 8.72 -8.52 17.37
C GLY A 296 7.99 -9.10 18.60
N ASP A 297 8.73 -9.35 19.68
CA ASP A 297 8.20 -9.95 20.91
C ASP A 297 7.73 -8.85 21.87
N LEU A 298 6.42 -8.77 22.10
CA LEU A 298 5.79 -7.77 22.97
C LEU A 298 6.34 -7.80 24.41
N ALA A 299 6.76 -8.97 24.91
CA ALA A 299 7.34 -9.09 26.25
C ALA A 299 8.69 -8.38 26.40
N ARG A 300 9.33 -8.02 25.28
CA ARG A 300 10.61 -7.29 25.22
C ARG A 300 10.43 -5.81 24.86
N ILE A 301 9.19 -5.33 24.81
CA ILE A 301 8.84 -3.94 24.53
C ILE A 301 8.35 -3.30 25.85
N GLU A 302 9.13 -2.36 26.37
CA GLU A 302 8.73 -1.51 27.48
C GLU A 302 7.82 -0.40 26.95
N ILE A 303 6.54 -0.44 27.31
CA ILE A 303 5.58 0.61 26.97
C ILE A 303 5.61 1.68 28.06
N ARG A 304 5.92 2.93 27.68
CA ARG A 304 5.88 4.10 28.56
C ARG A 304 4.68 4.99 28.24
N GLY A 305 4.14 5.63 29.28
CA GLY A 305 2.93 6.46 29.17
C GLY A 305 1.65 5.70 29.52
N THR A 306 0.64 5.84 28.67
CA THR A 306 -0.66 5.16 28.83
C THR A 306 -0.53 3.66 28.54
N SER A 307 -1.24 2.82 29.30
CA SER A 307 -1.17 1.37 29.09
C SER A 307 -1.80 0.95 27.76
N LEU A 308 -1.30 -0.16 27.20
CA LEU A 308 -1.83 -0.76 25.98
C LEU A 308 -3.32 -1.11 26.10
N ALA A 309 -3.74 -1.63 27.25
CA ALA A 309 -5.12 -2.01 27.53
C ALA A 309 -6.06 -0.79 27.48
N GLU A 310 -5.62 0.34 28.03
CA GLU A 310 -6.37 1.59 27.99
C GLU A 310 -6.45 2.18 26.60
N CYS A 311 -5.42 2.02 25.77
CA CYS A 311 -5.39 2.57 24.40
C CYS A 311 -6.00 1.65 23.34
N ARG A 312 -6.34 0.40 23.67
CA ARG A 312 -6.88 -0.57 22.72
C ARG A 312 -8.17 -0.03 22.06
N HIS A 313 -8.18 -0.04 20.74
CA HIS A 313 -9.27 0.44 19.90
C HIS A 313 -9.39 -0.49 18.69
N PRO A 314 -10.31 -1.48 18.70
CA PRO A 314 -10.42 -2.46 17.62
C PRO A 314 -10.80 -1.81 16.29
N PHE A 315 -10.00 -2.05 15.25
CA PHE A 315 -10.29 -1.55 13.91
C PHE A 315 -11.11 -2.57 13.14
N MET A 316 -12.02 -2.10 12.29
CA MET A 316 -12.59 -2.93 11.24
C MET A 316 -11.48 -3.41 10.30
N THR A 317 -11.46 -4.71 10.02
CA THR A 317 -10.52 -5.31 9.07
C THR A 317 -11.04 -5.19 7.63
N PRO A 318 -10.16 -5.25 6.61
CA PRO A 318 -10.61 -5.32 5.21
C PRO A 318 -11.55 -6.51 4.95
N ALA A 319 -11.32 -7.65 5.61
CA ALA A 319 -12.18 -8.84 5.49
C ALA A 319 -13.60 -8.59 6.00
N GLN A 320 -13.75 -7.92 7.15
CA GLN A 320 -15.06 -7.56 7.70
C GLN A 320 -15.82 -6.61 6.78
N GLU A 321 -15.16 -5.57 6.26
CA GLU A 321 -15.79 -4.65 5.31
C GLU A 321 -16.18 -5.34 3.99
N LEU A 322 -15.34 -6.24 3.49
CA LEU A 322 -15.67 -7.02 2.30
C LEU A 322 -16.91 -7.88 2.52
N CYS A 323 -17.06 -8.52 3.68
CA CYS A 323 -18.26 -9.28 4.01
C CYS A 323 -19.52 -8.41 4.13
N LEU A 324 -19.38 -7.13 4.55
CA LEU A 324 -20.49 -6.17 4.52
C LEU A 324 -20.86 -5.77 3.08
N SER A 325 -19.86 -5.64 2.21
CA SER A 325 -20.06 -5.26 0.79
C SER A 325 -20.52 -6.42 -0.08
N LEU A 326 -20.22 -7.66 0.31
CA LEU A 326 -20.52 -8.91 -0.37
C LEU A 326 -21.22 -9.87 0.62
N PRO A 327 -22.51 -9.68 0.93
CA PRO A 327 -23.21 -10.48 1.94
C PRO A 327 -23.33 -11.97 1.58
N GLU A 328 -23.18 -12.33 0.31
CA GLU A 328 -23.13 -13.71 -0.17
C GLU A 328 -21.76 -14.38 0.04
N VAL A 329 -20.73 -13.63 0.45
CA VAL A 329 -19.38 -14.13 0.68
C VAL A 329 -19.16 -14.42 2.16
N THR A 330 -18.69 -15.63 2.45
CA THR A 330 -18.20 -16.04 3.77
C THR A 330 -16.68 -16.22 3.72
N ILE A 331 -15.97 -15.61 4.66
CA ILE A 331 -14.52 -15.77 4.82
C ILE A 331 -14.25 -16.64 6.05
N CYS A 332 -13.66 -17.82 5.83
CA CYS A 332 -13.19 -18.71 6.88
C CYS A 332 -11.66 -18.58 7.00
N ASP A 333 -11.23 -17.62 7.81
CA ASP A 333 -9.82 -17.41 8.16
C ASP A 333 -9.43 -18.33 9.34
N GLN A 334 -8.75 -19.43 9.01
CA GLN A 334 -8.27 -20.43 9.97
C GLN A 334 -6.86 -20.09 10.46
N ARG A 335 -6.66 -18.82 10.86
CA ARG A 335 -5.38 -18.19 11.22
C ARG A 335 -4.34 -18.20 10.10
N ALA A 336 -4.76 -17.87 8.89
CA ALA A 336 -3.82 -17.74 7.79
C ALA A 336 -2.85 -16.56 8.03
N CYS A 337 -1.61 -16.70 7.56
CA CYS A 337 -0.72 -15.56 7.44
C CYS A 337 -1.20 -14.60 6.32
N SER A 338 -0.64 -13.40 6.29
CA SER A 338 -0.93 -12.37 5.28
C SER A 338 -0.70 -12.86 3.84
N GLY A 339 0.12 -13.90 3.64
CA GLY A 339 0.38 -14.50 2.33
C GLY A 339 -0.82 -15.13 1.63
N CYS A 340 -1.79 -15.67 2.37
CA CYS A 340 -3.06 -16.13 1.77
C CYS A 340 -4.15 -15.07 1.90
N ARG A 341 -4.18 -14.34 3.03
CA ARG A 341 -5.19 -13.31 3.29
C ARG A 341 -5.13 -12.19 2.26
N ILE A 342 -3.96 -11.61 2.01
CA ILE A 342 -3.84 -10.47 1.08
C ILE A 342 -4.29 -10.82 -0.35
N PRO A 343 -3.81 -11.92 -0.98
CA PRO A 343 -4.29 -12.32 -2.31
C PRO A 343 -5.80 -12.60 -2.35
N ALA A 344 -6.34 -13.32 -1.38
CA ALA A 344 -7.77 -13.66 -1.33
C ALA A 344 -8.66 -12.41 -1.16
N LEU A 345 -8.32 -11.53 -0.22
CA LEU A 345 -9.02 -10.27 -0.01
C LEU A 345 -8.85 -9.31 -1.19
N SER A 346 -7.72 -9.35 -1.89
CA SER A 346 -7.49 -8.57 -3.11
C SER A 346 -8.41 -9.02 -4.24
N VAL A 347 -8.66 -10.33 -4.39
CA VAL A 347 -9.66 -10.86 -5.33
C VAL A 347 -11.05 -10.35 -4.96
N LEU A 348 -11.48 -10.52 -3.71
CA LEU A 348 -12.78 -10.02 -3.26
C LEU A 348 -12.94 -8.51 -3.43
N GLY A 349 -11.87 -7.73 -3.20
CA GLY A 349 -11.84 -6.29 -3.43
C GLY A 349 -12.04 -5.89 -4.90
N ARG A 350 -11.68 -6.76 -5.86
CA ARG A 350 -12.00 -6.59 -7.29
C ARG A 350 -13.46 -6.95 -7.58
N LEU A 351 -13.97 -8.00 -6.94
CA LEU A 351 -15.32 -8.51 -7.16
C LEU A 351 -16.42 -7.72 -6.42
N ARG A 352 -16.06 -6.87 -5.43
CA ARG A 352 -17.03 -6.17 -4.55
C ARG A 352 -18.06 -5.27 -5.24
N PHE A 353 -17.86 -4.95 -6.52
CA PHE A 353 -18.81 -4.15 -7.31
C PHE A 353 -19.65 -5.01 -8.26
N GLN A 354 -19.34 -6.30 -8.39
CA GLN A 354 -20.08 -7.24 -9.19
C GLN A 354 -21.18 -7.90 -8.36
N LYS A 355 -22.25 -8.31 -9.03
CA LYS A 355 -23.32 -9.08 -8.41
C LYS A 355 -22.86 -10.52 -8.16
N MET A 356 -23.01 -10.99 -6.93
CA MET A 356 -22.90 -12.40 -6.58
C MET A 356 -24.21 -13.12 -6.90
N LEU A 357 -24.13 -14.17 -7.71
CA LEU A 357 -25.28 -14.99 -8.14
C LEU A 357 -25.61 -16.09 -7.13
N LYS A 358 -24.61 -16.55 -6.39
CA LYS A 358 -24.69 -17.65 -5.43
C LYS A 358 -23.76 -17.38 -4.24
N PRO A 359 -24.04 -17.94 -3.06
CA PRO A 359 -23.11 -17.86 -1.94
C PRO A 359 -21.75 -18.49 -2.25
N LEU A 360 -20.68 -17.85 -1.78
CA LEU A 360 -19.29 -18.25 -1.95
C LEU A 360 -18.60 -18.28 -0.58
N THR A 361 -17.88 -19.34 -0.28
CA THR A 361 -17.02 -19.44 0.91
C THR A 361 -15.56 -19.51 0.50
N LEU A 362 -14.72 -18.63 1.05
CA LEU A 362 -13.27 -18.75 0.95
C LEU A 362 -12.71 -19.36 2.23
N VAL A 363 -11.85 -20.37 2.11
CA VAL A 363 -11.18 -21.03 3.24
C VAL A 363 -9.67 -20.90 3.07
N PHE A 364 -8.97 -20.40 4.08
CA PHE A 364 -7.51 -20.36 4.11
C PHE A 364 -6.99 -20.49 5.56
N GLY A 365 -5.78 -21.02 5.72
CA GLY A 365 -5.23 -21.39 7.03
C GLY A 365 -5.62 -22.81 7.45
N ASP A 366 -5.06 -23.29 8.56
CA ASP A 366 -5.20 -24.67 9.03
C ASP A 366 -5.14 -24.82 10.56
N GLU A 367 -5.31 -23.74 11.32
CA GLU A 367 -5.21 -23.84 12.78
C GLU A 367 -6.55 -23.80 13.52
N GLY A 368 -7.66 -23.48 12.86
CA GLY A 368 -8.96 -23.44 13.51
C GLY A 368 -9.83 -24.67 13.26
N GLU A 369 -11.06 -24.59 13.78
CA GLU A 369 -12.06 -25.67 13.75
C GLU A 369 -12.57 -25.96 12.32
N SER A 370 -13.42 -26.98 12.18
CA SER A 370 -14.07 -27.31 10.89
C SER A 370 -14.74 -26.07 10.28
N PRO A 371 -14.35 -25.62 9.06
CA PRO A 371 -14.93 -24.45 8.43
C PRO A 371 -16.44 -24.61 8.24
N THR A 372 -17.22 -23.60 8.63
CA THR A 372 -18.65 -23.56 8.31
C THR A 372 -18.80 -23.04 6.89
N VAL A 373 -19.18 -23.93 5.96
CA VAL A 373 -19.28 -23.61 4.54
C VAL A 373 -20.70 -23.31 4.10
N LYS A 374 -20.85 -22.34 3.20
CA LYS A 374 -22.11 -21.99 2.52
C LYS A 374 -21.85 -21.85 1.02
N GLY A 375 -22.70 -22.49 0.21
CA GLY A 375 -22.62 -22.39 -1.25
C GLY A 375 -21.34 -23.02 -1.83
N GLN A 376 -20.77 -22.37 -2.84
CA GLN A 376 -19.54 -22.85 -3.48
C GLN A 376 -18.33 -22.54 -2.59
N VAL A 377 -17.32 -23.41 -2.60
CA VAL A 377 -16.14 -23.26 -1.74
C VAL A 377 -14.87 -23.16 -2.59
N VAL A 378 -14.02 -22.21 -2.23
CA VAL A 378 -12.64 -22.11 -2.74
C VAL A 378 -11.68 -22.17 -1.56
N VAL A 379 -10.79 -23.16 -1.58
CA VAL A 379 -9.77 -23.42 -0.57
C VAL A 379 -8.43 -22.89 -1.08
N ILE A 380 -7.76 -22.05 -0.31
CA ILE A 380 -6.65 -21.23 -0.77
C ILE A 380 -5.41 -21.46 0.11
N GLY A 381 -4.30 -21.85 -0.54
CA GLY A 381 -2.97 -21.97 0.05
C GLY A 381 -2.62 -23.36 0.55
N ASP A 382 -1.31 -23.66 0.56
CA ASP A 382 -0.79 -24.99 0.89
C ASP A 382 -1.14 -25.46 2.30
N CYS A 383 -1.19 -24.56 3.29
CA CYS A 383 -1.62 -24.91 4.65
C CYS A 383 -3.06 -25.42 4.69
N ALA A 384 -3.95 -24.83 3.87
CA ALA A 384 -5.37 -25.20 3.83
C ALA A 384 -5.63 -26.51 3.06
N GLN A 385 -4.60 -27.22 2.57
CA GLN A 385 -4.75 -28.44 1.76
C GLN A 385 -5.64 -29.50 2.41
N ARG A 386 -5.64 -29.61 3.75
CA ARG A 386 -6.51 -30.56 4.49
C ARG A 386 -8.01 -30.33 4.24
N TYR A 387 -8.38 -29.12 3.82
CA TYR A 387 -9.75 -28.75 3.49
C TYR A 387 -10.07 -28.85 2.00
N ALA A 388 -9.13 -29.30 1.14
CA ALA A 388 -9.31 -29.34 -0.31
C ALA A 388 -10.56 -30.12 -0.76
N ALA A 389 -11.03 -31.10 0.03
CA ALA A 389 -12.27 -31.84 -0.25
C ALA A 389 -13.55 -30.99 -0.17
N LEU A 390 -13.50 -29.78 0.41
CA LEU A 390 -14.66 -28.90 0.55
C LEU A 390 -15.05 -28.20 -0.77
N GLY A 391 -14.13 -28.08 -1.74
CA GLY A 391 -14.40 -27.37 -3.00
C GLY A 391 -13.19 -27.24 -3.92
N LEU A 392 -13.13 -26.14 -4.69
CA LEU A 392 -12.00 -25.88 -5.60
C LEU A 392 -10.76 -25.51 -4.78
N TYR A 393 -9.66 -26.23 -4.99
CA TYR A 393 -8.40 -26.01 -4.26
C TYR A 393 -7.39 -25.23 -5.10
N VAL A 394 -6.82 -24.18 -4.51
CA VAL A 394 -5.78 -23.32 -5.09
C VAL A 394 -4.50 -23.45 -4.26
N PRO A 395 -3.49 -24.21 -4.73
CA PRO A 395 -2.22 -24.36 -4.02
C PRO A 395 -1.34 -23.11 -4.08
N GLY A 396 -0.34 -23.04 -3.18
CA GLY A 396 0.74 -22.05 -3.19
C GLY A 396 1.04 -21.44 -1.82
N CYS A 397 2.27 -20.96 -1.65
CA CYS A 397 2.74 -20.25 -0.46
C CYS A 397 3.67 -19.07 -0.84
N PRO A 398 3.11 -17.89 -1.19
CA PRO A 398 1.69 -17.57 -1.30
C PRO A 398 1.06 -18.08 -2.63
N PRO A 399 -0.27 -18.32 -2.67
CA PRO A 399 -0.99 -18.59 -3.91
C PRO A 399 -1.08 -17.33 -4.79
N LYS A 400 -1.08 -17.49 -6.12
CA LYS A 400 -1.18 -16.36 -7.05
C LYS A 400 -2.60 -15.82 -7.10
N VAL A 401 -2.74 -14.49 -7.14
CA VAL A 401 -4.05 -13.82 -7.24
C VAL A 401 -4.83 -14.26 -8.46
N GLU A 402 -4.14 -14.50 -9.59
CA GLU A 402 -4.75 -14.94 -10.84
C GLU A 402 -5.30 -16.36 -10.74
N ASP A 403 -4.67 -17.23 -9.94
CA ASP A 403 -5.14 -18.60 -9.72
C ASP A 403 -6.39 -18.60 -8.83
N ILE A 404 -6.40 -17.76 -7.78
CA ILE A 404 -7.58 -17.56 -6.93
C ILE A 404 -8.74 -16.99 -7.73
N LEU A 405 -8.51 -15.96 -8.55
CA LEU A 405 -9.55 -15.36 -9.38
C LEU A 405 -10.15 -16.39 -10.35
N ARG A 406 -9.31 -17.20 -11.02
CA ARG A 406 -9.78 -18.28 -11.90
C ARG A 406 -10.61 -19.31 -11.16
N ALA A 407 -10.22 -19.70 -9.94
CA ALA A 407 -11.00 -20.62 -9.12
C ALA A 407 -12.35 -20.02 -8.72
N VAL A 408 -12.39 -18.74 -8.32
CA VAL A 408 -13.65 -18.05 -7.99
C VAL A 408 -14.55 -17.95 -9.22
N ASP A 409 -14.03 -17.56 -10.38
CA ASP A 409 -14.82 -17.50 -11.62
C ASP A 409 -15.39 -18.88 -11.98
N ALA A 410 -14.58 -19.95 -11.81
CA ALA A 410 -15.00 -21.33 -12.09
C ALA A 410 -16.15 -21.84 -11.20
N THR A 411 -16.40 -21.20 -10.05
CA THR A 411 -17.57 -21.53 -9.22
C THR A 411 -18.90 -21.11 -9.87
N GLY A 412 -18.88 -20.18 -10.82
CA GLY A 412 -20.09 -19.58 -11.39
C GLY A 412 -20.87 -18.71 -10.40
N CYS A 413 -20.24 -18.25 -9.31
CA CYS A 413 -20.86 -17.37 -8.32
C CYS A 413 -20.84 -15.90 -8.73
N VAL A 414 -20.00 -15.49 -9.68
CA VAL A 414 -19.85 -14.09 -10.11
C VAL A 414 -20.67 -13.84 -11.38
N CYS A 415 -21.35 -12.69 -11.44
CA CYS A 415 -22.09 -12.29 -12.63
C CYS A 415 -21.16 -11.86 -13.78
N HIS A 416 -21.36 -12.44 -14.96
CA HIS A 416 -20.63 -12.11 -16.20
C HIS A 416 -21.52 -11.64 -17.35
N THR A 417 -22.81 -11.37 -17.12
CA THR A 417 -23.78 -11.05 -18.18
C THR A 417 -23.31 -9.95 -19.14
N CYS A 418 -22.80 -8.82 -18.62
CA CYS A 418 -22.34 -7.72 -19.47
C CYS A 418 -21.04 -8.05 -20.22
N ARG A 419 -20.13 -8.82 -19.60
CA ARG A 419 -18.93 -9.35 -20.27
C ARG A 419 -19.30 -10.24 -21.45
N ASP A 420 -20.19 -11.21 -21.25
CA ASP A 420 -20.58 -12.16 -22.28
C ASP A 420 -21.33 -11.47 -23.42
N THR A 421 -22.19 -10.53 -23.07
CA THR A 421 -22.94 -9.72 -24.04
C THR A 421 -22.03 -8.83 -24.88
N ALA A 422 -21.11 -8.08 -24.23
CA ALA A 422 -20.16 -7.24 -24.95
C ALA A 422 -19.24 -8.05 -25.87
N GLY A 423 -18.74 -9.20 -25.42
CA GLY A 423 -17.87 -10.07 -26.21
C GLY A 423 -18.57 -10.59 -27.47
N ARG A 424 -19.83 -11.03 -27.34
CA ARG A 424 -20.64 -11.48 -28.47
C ARG A 424 -20.94 -10.36 -29.48
N ILE A 425 -21.24 -9.15 -29.00
CA ILE A 425 -21.48 -8.00 -29.88
C ILE A 425 -20.21 -7.60 -30.62
N LEU A 426 -19.06 -7.58 -29.96
CA LEU A 426 -17.76 -7.32 -30.59
C LEU A 426 -17.43 -8.36 -31.66
N GLY A 427 -17.69 -9.65 -31.41
CA GLY A 427 -17.51 -10.70 -32.42
C GLY A 427 -18.40 -10.56 -33.65
N GLN A 428 -19.49 -9.78 -33.56
CA GLN A 428 -20.39 -9.47 -34.66
C GLN A 428 -20.19 -8.06 -35.22
N PHE A 429 -19.28 -7.27 -34.63
CA PHE A 429 -19.11 -5.86 -34.98
C PHE A 429 -18.23 -5.73 -36.22
N SER A 430 -18.82 -5.27 -37.33
CA SER A 430 -18.13 -5.06 -38.61
C SER A 430 -17.55 -3.65 -38.71
N GLY A 431 -16.76 -3.24 -37.71
CA GLY A 431 -16.12 -1.92 -37.66
C GLY A 431 -14.81 -1.84 -38.42
N ASN A 432 -14.33 -0.63 -38.62
CA ASN A 432 -13.03 -0.33 -39.21
C ASN A 432 -11.89 -0.97 -38.40
N PRO A 433 -11.00 -1.77 -39.02
CA PRO A 433 -9.84 -2.36 -38.34
C PRO A 433 -8.96 -1.34 -37.62
N ALA A 434 -8.79 -0.13 -38.17
CA ALA A 434 -8.02 0.93 -37.54
C ALA A 434 -8.67 1.41 -36.23
N PHE A 435 -10.00 1.47 -36.17
CA PHE A 435 -10.72 1.76 -34.92
C PHE A 435 -10.51 0.64 -33.89
N LEU A 436 -10.66 -0.62 -34.32
CA LEU A 436 -10.51 -1.78 -33.45
C LEU A 436 -9.10 -1.92 -32.85
N ALA A 437 -8.07 -1.44 -33.55
CA ALA A 437 -6.69 -1.43 -33.06
C ALA A 437 -6.49 -0.54 -31.81
N HIS A 438 -7.28 0.54 -31.67
CA HIS A 438 -7.23 1.48 -30.55
C HIS A 438 -8.37 1.30 -29.53
N LEU A 439 -9.31 0.38 -29.78
CA LEU A 439 -10.44 0.16 -28.89
C LEU A 439 -10.07 -0.75 -27.72
N ARG A 440 -10.47 -0.35 -26.52
CA ARG A 440 -10.52 -1.18 -25.32
C ARG A 440 -11.95 -1.28 -24.80
N VAL A 441 -12.39 -2.49 -24.50
CA VAL A 441 -13.71 -2.76 -23.93
C VAL A 441 -13.54 -3.49 -22.60
N THR A 442 -14.10 -2.92 -21.55
CA THR A 442 -14.08 -3.47 -20.20
C THR A 442 -15.51 -3.63 -19.69
N ALA A 443 -15.88 -4.84 -19.26
CA ALA A 443 -17.24 -5.15 -18.80
C ALA A 443 -17.18 -6.17 -17.67
N SER A 444 -18.08 -6.04 -16.69
CA SER A 444 -18.11 -6.89 -15.49
C SER A 444 -16.71 -7.06 -14.89
N GLY A 445 -15.99 -5.97 -14.65
CA GLY A 445 -14.68 -5.96 -13.97
C GLY A 445 -13.52 -6.60 -14.75
N THR A 446 -13.71 -7.04 -15.99
CA THR A 446 -12.66 -7.65 -16.82
C THR A 446 -12.53 -6.96 -18.17
N GLN A 447 -11.31 -6.99 -18.71
CA GLN A 447 -11.07 -6.62 -20.10
C GLN A 447 -11.69 -7.69 -21.01
N VAL A 448 -12.63 -7.28 -21.85
CA VAL A 448 -13.28 -8.13 -22.86
C VAL A 448 -12.49 -8.09 -24.16
N TYR A 449 -11.96 -6.93 -24.51
CA TYR A 449 -11.21 -6.69 -25.74
C TYR A 449 -10.19 -5.57 -25.52
N ALA A 450 -9.02 -5.70 -26.13
CA ALA A 450 -8.07 -4.61 -26.31
C ALA A 450 -7.39 -4.81 -27.65
N GLY A 451 -7.42 -3.78 -28.48
CA GLY A 451 -6.67 -3.73 -29.72
C GLY A 451 -5.16 -3.73 -29.47
N ASP A 452 -4.39 -4.05 -30.50
CA ASP A 452 -2.94 -4.18 -30.48
C ASP A 452 -2.20 -2.85 -30.29
N GLN A 453 -2.86 -1.71 -30.56
CA GLN A 453 -2.32 -0.36 -30.34
C GLN A 453 -2.75 0.23 -28.99
N VAL A 454 -3.50 -0.51 -28.17
CA VAL A 454 -3.91 -0.03 -26.84
C VAL A 454 -2.74 -0.07 -25.88
N LYS A 455 -2.29 1.10 -25.45
CA LYS A 455 -1.36 1.29 -24.33
C LYS A 455 -2.02 2.18 -23.29
N ARG A 456 -1.93 1.79 -22.02
CA ARG A 456 -2.71 2.42 -20.94
C ARG A 456 -2.30 3.87 -20.66
N ASP A 457 -1.11 4.25 -21.05
CA ASP A 457 -0.47 5.55 -20.86
C ASP A 457 -0.46 6.41 -22.14
N GLU A 458 -1.03 5.90 -23.23
CA GLU A 458 -1.19 6.62 -24.50
C GLU A 458 -2.68 6.72 -24.88
N TRP A 459 -2.97 7.50 -25.93
CA TRP A 459 -4.33 7.67 -26.43
C TRP A 459 -4.92 6.35 -26.93
N HIS A 460 -6.18 6.09 -26.57
CA HIS A 460 -6.99 4.94 -26.97
C HIS A 460 -8.48 5.26 -26.78
N LEU A 461 -9.38 4.35 -27.17
CA LEU A 461 -10.82 4.49 -26.97
C LEU A 461 -11.27 3.49 -25.90
N GLU A 462 -12.09 3.92 -24.94
CA GLU A 462 -12.54 3.06 -23.84
C GLU A 462 -14.07 2.95 -23.82
N LEU A 463 -14.58 1.72 -23.93
CA LEU A 463 -15.98 1.38 -23.70
C LEU A 463 -16.12 0.58 -22.40
N LEU A 464 -16.83 1.16 -21.43
CA LEU A 464 -17.12 0.55 -20.14
C LEU A 464 -18.58 0.12 -20.08
N VAL A 465 -18.85 -1.16 -19.78
CA VAL A 465 -20.21 -1.72 -19.85
C VAL A 465 -20.68 -2.25 -18.49
N GLY A 466 -21.72 -1.60 -17.96
CA GLY A 466 -22.47 -2.02 -16.78
C GLY A 466 -22.27 -1.13 -15.56
N ASP A 467 -23.23 -1.18 -14.63
CA ASP A 467 -23.19 -0.39 -13.39
C ASP A 467 -22.02 -0.79 -12.48
N CYS A 468 -21.66 -2.07 -12.48
CA CYS A 468 -20.47 -2.58 -11.77
C CYS A 468 -19.14 -1.96 -12.22
N MET A 469 -19.12 -1.19 -13.31
CA MET A 469 -17.95 -0.46 -13.81
C MET A 469 -17.84 0.96 -13.24
N GLU A 470 -18.81 1.45 -12.46
CA GLU A 470 -18.87 2.85 -12.00
C GLU A 470 -17.55 3.36 -11.42
N ARG A 471 -16.96 2.62 -10.48
CA ARG A 471 -15.71 3.03 -9.84
C ARG A 471 -14.57 3.18 -10.86
N TYR A 472 -14.43 2.20 -11.75
CA TYR A 472 -13.38 2.23 -12.77
C TYR A 472 -13.62 3.36 -13.77
N ALA A 473 -14.88 3.59 -14.16
CA ALA A 473 -15.27 4.69 -15.03
C ALA A 473 -14.88 6.04 -14.44
N ARG A 474 -15.20 6.30 -13.16
CA ARG A 474 -14.81 7.54 -12.48
C ARG A 474 -13.30 7.77 -12.52
N VAL A 475 -12.51 6.74 -12.16
CA VAL A 475 -11.05 6.86 -12.13
C VAL A 475 -10.46 7.13 -13.52
N ILE A 476 -10.94 6.43 -14.55
CA ILE A 476 -10.45 6.63 -15.92
C ILE A 476 -10.85 7.99 -16.45
N MET A 477 -12.09 8.44 -16.20
CA MET A 477 -12.56 9.77 -16.59
C MET A 477 -11.78 10.89 -15.90
N GLU A 478 -11.56 10.80 -14.58
CA GLU A 478 -10.75 11.76 -13.82
C GLU A 478 -9.30 11.84 -14.32
N ARG A 479 -8.77 10.73 -14.86
CA ARG A 479 -7.40 10.64 -15.36
C ARG A 479 -7.28 10.78 -16.87
N ALA A 480 -8.37 11.00 -17.59
CA ALA A 480 -8.40 10.99 -19.05
C ALA A 480 -7.29 11.86 -19.66
N ALA A 481 -7.16 13.10 -19.20
CA ALA A 481 -6.15 14.05 -19.68
C ALA A 481 -4.70 13.56 -19.48
N HIS A 482 -4.42 12.76 -18.43
CA HIS A 482 -3.09 12.20 -18.18
C HIS A 482 -2.70 11.14 -19.23
N PHE A 483 -3.69 10.52 -19.87
CA PHE A 483 -3.52 9.52 -20.92
C PHE A 483 -3.68 10.13 -22.33
N GLY A 484 -3.78 11.47 -22.43
CA GLY A 484 -4.08 12.15 -23.69
C GLY A 484 -5.51 11.96 -24.19
N LEU A 485 -6.42 11.45 -23.34
CA LEU A 485 -7.81 11.18 -23.66
C LEU A 485 -8.70 12.39 -23.37
N ASP A 486 -9.71 12.57 -24.20
CA ASP A 486 -10.87 13.41 -23.90
C ASP A 486 -11.96 12.57 -23.23
N ALA A 487 -12.36 12.93 -22.01
CA ALA A 487 -13.29 12.15 -21.21
C ALA A 487 -14.71 12.04 -21.79
N GLU A 488 -15.13 13.00 -22.62
CA GLU A 488 -16.46 13.01 -23.24
C GLU A 488 -16.46 12.35 -24.62
N ARG A 489 -15.34 12.47 -25.34
CA ARG A 489 -15.20 11.95 -26.70
C ARG A 489 -14.67 10.51 -26.75
N ASP A 490 -13.63 10.20 -25.98
CA ASP A 490 -12.86 8.96 -26.12
C ASP A 490 -13.32 7.85 -25.17
N ILE A 491 -14.14 8.19 -24.18
CA ILE A 491 -14.59 7.27 -23.14
C ILE A 491 -16.13 7.24 -23.12
N ILE A 492 -16.71 6.05 -23.29
CA ILE A 492 -18.15 5.83 -23.07
C ILE A 492 -18.33 4.85 -21.92
N TRP A 493 -19.05 5.27 -20.88
CA TRP A 493 -19.55 4.38 -19.83
C TRP A 493 -21.06 4.15 -19.98
N LEU A 494 -21.43 2.94 -20.38
CA LEU A 494 -22.82 2.50 -20.47
C LEU A 494 -23.31 1.96 -19.12
N ARG A 495 -24.30 2.66 -18.56
CA ARG A 495 -25.02 2.25 -17.35
C ARG A 495 -26.12 1.23 -17.68
N GLY A 496 -26.41 0.34 -16.74
CA GLY A 496 -27.41 -0.72 -16.84
C GLY A 496 -26.95 -2.05 -16.22
N CYS A 497 -27.92 -2.82 -15.72
CA CYS A 497 -27.70 -4.12 -15.11
C CYS A 497 -28.84 -5.12 -15.46
N PRO A 498 -28.76 -5.84 -16.60
CA PRO A 498 -27.73 -5.77 -17.62
C PRO A 498 -27.90 -4.58 -18.59
N VAL A 499 -26.83 -4.20 -19.28
CA VAL A 499 -26.89 -3.23 -20.39
C VAL A 499 -27.50 -3.90 -21.61
N GLU A 500 -28.41 -3.19 -22.30
CA GLU A 500 -29.03 -3.69 -23.52
C GLU A 500 -28.04 -3.81 -24.69
N GLU A 501 -28.23 -4.83 -25.53
CA GLU A 501 -27.32 -5.09 -26.66
C GLU A 501 -27.28 -3.95 -27.67
N GLY A 502 -28.44 -3.31 -27.91
CA GLY A 502 -28.55 -2.16 -28.80
C GLY A 502 -27.68 -0.99 -28.35
N ALA A 503 -27.64 -0.71 -27.04
CA ALA A 503 -26.85 0.37 -26.47
C ALA A 503 -25.33 0.12 -26.63
N ILE A 504 -24.87 -1.11 -26.43
CA ILE A 504 -23.46 -1.49 -26.65
C ILE A 504 -23.09 -1.28 -28.12
N ARG A 505 -23.94 -1.73 -29.05
CA ARG A 505 -23.69 -1.58 -30.49
C ARG A 505 -23.65 -0.11 -30.91
N GLU A 506 -24.58 0.71 -30.39
CA GLU A 506 -24.61 2.13 -30.66
C GLU A 506 -23.35 2.86 -30.13
N ALA A 507 -22.90 2.50 -28.93
CA ALA A 507 -21.68 3.07 -28.34
C ALA A 507 -20.43 2.77 -29.17
N LEU A 508 -20.30 1.54 -29.69
CA LEU A 508 -19.18 1.19 -30.58
C LEU A 508 -19.17 2.07 -31.83
N TYR A 509 -20.31 2.26 -32.50
CA TYR A 509 -20.40 3.17 -33.65
C TYR A 509 -20.14 4.64 -33.28
N ARG A 510 -20.50 5.08 -32.07
CA ARG A 510 -20.19 6.44 -31.59
C ARG A 510 -18.67 6.62 -31.43
N LEU A 511 -17.99 5.68 -30.76
CA LEU A 511 -16.54 5.72 -30.59
C LEU A 511 -15.80 5.62 -31.95
N GLU A 512 -16.30 4.80 -32.87
CA GLU A 512 -15.72 4.70 -34.22
C GLU A 512 -15.77 6.04 -34.98
N ARG A 513 -16.88 6.79 -34.88
CA ARG A 513 -16.98 8.14 -35.45
C ARG A 513 -16.04 9.13 -34.76
N ALA A 514 -15.89 9.02 -33.45
CA ALA A 514 -14.95 9.86 -32.70
C ALA A 514 -13.49 9.61 -33.17
N ALA A 515 -13.11 8.35 -33.34
CA ALA A 515 -11.80 7.93 -33.83
C ALA A 515 -11.46 8.56 -35.20
N ALA A 516 -12.42 8.55 -36.12
CA ALA A 516 -12.26 9.11 -37.47
C ALA A 516 -11.94 10.63 -37.47
N THR A 517 -12.32 11.34 -36.41
CA THR A 517 -12.05 12.78 -36.26
C THR A 517 -10.61 13.04 -35.80
N VAL A 518 -10.03 12.12 -35.02
CA VAL A 518 -8.66 12.24 -34.48
C VAL A 518 -7.62 11.79 -35.51
N VAL A 519 -7.90 10.75 -36.30
CA VAL A 519 -6.98 10.23 -37.33
C VAL A 519 -6.88 11.14 -38.57
N ALA A 520 -7.82 12.07 -38.74
CA ALA A 520 -7.84 13.05 -39.83
C ALA A 520 -7.10 14.37 -39.50
N MET A 521 -6.68 14.55 -38.24
CA MET A 521 -5.84 15.67 -37.76
C MET A 521 -4.39 15.19 -37.61
#